data_AF-A0A529CCZ3-F1
#
_entry.id   AF-A0A529CCZ3-F1
#
_cell.length_a   1.000
_cell.length_b   1.000
_cell.length_c   1.000
_cell.angle_alpha   90.00
_cell.angle_beta   90.00
_cell.angle_gamma   90.00
#
_symmetry.space_group_name_H-M   'P 1'
#
loop_
_entity.id
_entity.type
_entity.pdbx_description
1 polymer ?
#
loop_
_entity_poly.entity_id
_entity_poly.type
_entity_poly.pdbx_seq_one_letter_code
_entity_poly.pdbx_strand_id
1 'polypeptide(L)'
;MTHAMRMELANAVRDRYAAAANKDKRRILEEFIAATGYHEKSAIRVLNSSSEPKRRQTGQRPSIYDEAARGVLIVLWEASDRVCGKCLKALLPILLPALERNGHLKLEEEIRRKILSMSAATIDRLLQMPRRTGQNAHLC
;
A
#
# COMPACT_ATOMS: atom_id res chain seq x y z
N MET A 1 -1.05 34.93 -2.52
CA MET A 1 -1.01 33.82 -3.52
C MET A 1 -1.59 32.55 -2.91
N THR A 2 -2.48 31.84 -3.60
CA THR A 2 -3.12 30.61 -3.10
C THR A 2 -2.20 29.40 -3.27
N HIS A 3 -2.48 28.30 -2.57
CA HIS A 3 -1.69 27.07 -2.68
C HIS A 3 -1.75 26.46 -4.10
N ALA A 4 -2.92 26.47 -4.74
CA ALA A 4 -3.09 25.98 -6.11
C ALA A 4 -2.21 26.75 -7.10
N MET A 5 -2.20 28.09 -7.02
CA MET A 5 -1.40 28.95 -7.89
C MET A 5 0.11 28.78 -7.67
N ARG A 6 0.54 28.52 -6.42
CA ARG A 6 1.93 28.10 -6.12
C ARG A 6 2.29 26.77 -6.77
N MET A 7 1.37 25.82 -6.81
CA MET A 7 1.58 24.50 -7.41
C MET A 7 1.62 24.55 -8.95
N GLU A 8 0.80 25.38 -9.57
CA GLU A 8 0.84 25.62 -11.01
C GLU A 8 2.17 26.25 -11.43
N LEU A 9 2.62 27.28 -10.71
CA LEU A 9 3.92 27.89 -10.94
C LEU A 9 5.07 26.89 -10.72
N ALA A 10 4.98 26.05 -9.68
CA ALA A 10 5.95 24.98 -9.46
C ALA A 10 6.01 23.99 -10.62
N ASN A 11 4.85 23.56 -11.15
CA ASN A 11 4.78 22.67 -12.31
C ASN A 11 5.45 23.28 -13.54
N ALA A 12 5.21 24.56 -13.83
CA ALA A 12 5.80 25.25 -14.98
C ALA A 12 7.33 25.42 -14.87
N VAL A 13 7.87 25.53 -13.65
CA VAL A 13 9.30 25.79 -13.41
C VAL A 13 10.12 24.50 -13.26
N ARG A 14 9.49 23.36 -12.95
CA ARG A 14 10.14 22.08 -12.67
C ARG A 14 11.07 21.59 -13.78
N ASP A 15 10.59 21.56 -15.03
CA ASP A 15 11.37 21.01 -16.14
C ASP A 15 12.63 21.87 -16.41
N ARG A 16 12.46 23.20 -16.33
CA ARG A 16 13.55 24.17 -16.45
C ARG A 16 14.56 24.02 -15.31
N TYR A 17 14.10 23.81 -14.08
CA TYR A 17 14.98 23.59 -12.92
C TYR A 17 15.72 22.25 -13.02
N ALA A 18 15.05 21.18 -13.47
CA ALA A 18 15.65 19.85 -13.61
C ALA A 18 16.77 19.82 -14.66
N ALA A 19 16.55 20.48 -15.81
CA ALA A 19 17.49 20.52 -16.93
C ALA A 19 18.63 21.55 -16.78
N ALA A 20 18.54 22.47 -15.82
CA ALA A 20 19.51 23.55 -15.65
C ALA A 20 20.86 23.09 -15.05
N ALA A 21 21.94 23.76 -15.45
CA ALA A 21 23.26 23.64 -14.81
C ALA A 21 23.27 24.30 -13.42
N ASN A 22 24.27 24.01 -12.59
CA ASN A 22 24.30 24.44 -11.18
C ASN A 22 24.15 25.97 -10.97
N LYS A 23 24.73 26.80 -11.87
CA LYS A 23 24.60 28.26 -11.79
C LYS A 23 23.17 28.73 -12.13
N ASP A 24 22.57 28.14 -13.15
CA ASP A 24 21.21 28.47 -13.59
C ASP A 24 20.15 27.95 -12.61
N LYS A 25 20.40 26.81 -11.96
CA LYS A 25 19.54 26.28 -10.89
C LYS A 25 19.37 27.25 -9.74
N ARG A 26 20.45 27.91 -9.31
CA ARG A 26 20.38 28.91 -8.22
C ARG A 26 19.52 30.10 -8.61
N ARG A 27 19.71 30.62 -9.83
CA ARG A 27 18.90 31.72 -10.35
C ARG A 27 17.41 31.35 -10.44
N ILE A 28 17.11 30.17 -10.99
CA ILE A 28 15.73 29.66 -11.09
C ILE A 28 15.09 29.50 -9.70
N LEU A 29 15.88 29.05 -8.72
CA LEU A 29 15.43 28.88 -7.34
C LEU A 29 15.13 30.23 -6.67
N GLU A 30 16.01 31.23 -6.83
CA GLU A 30 15.82 32.59 -6.29
C GLU A 30 14.57 33.26 -6.89
N GLU A 31 14.38 33.17 -8.21
CA GLU A 31 13.17 33.65 -8.90
C GLU A 31 11.90 32.98 -8.35
N PHE A 32 11.94 31.66 -8.15
CA PHE A 32 10.80 30.89 -7.63
C PHE A 32 10.49 31.24 -6.16
N ILE A 33 11.51 31.44 -5.33
CA ILE A 33 11.37 31.87 -3.94
C ILE A 33 10.74 33.27 -3.88
N ALA A 34 11.24 34.21 -4.67
CA ALA A 34 10.73 35.58 -4.72
C ALA A 34 9.25 35.63 -5.15
N ALA A 35 8.85 34.78 -6.10
CA ALA A 35 7.47 34.71 -6.57
C ALA A 35 6.50 33.98 -5.62
N THR A 36 6.97 32.95 -4.89
CA THR A 36 6.10 32.08 -4.08
C THR A 36 6.12 32.38 -2.58
N GLY A 37 7.18 33.01 -2.09
CA GLY A 37 7.48 33.19 -0.68
C GLY A 37 7.94 31.91 0.03
N TYR A 38 8.31 30.85 -0.71
CA TYR A 38 8.83 29.64 -0.08
C TYR A 38 10.21 29.84 0.54
N HIS A 39 10.45 29.20 1.67
CA HIS A 39 11.81 29.03 2.19
C HIS A 39 12.63 28.15 1.24
N GLU A 40 13.93 28.39 1.12
CA GLU A 40 14.83 27.72 0.16
C GLU A 40 14.72 26.20 0.18
N LYS A 41 14.82 25.57 1.37
CA LYS A 41 14.65 24.12 1.54
C LYS A 41 13.29 23.60 1.04
N SER A 42 12.22 24.37 1.27
CA SER A 42 10.87 24.03 0.84
C SER A 42 10.73 24.17 -0.68
N ALA A 43 11.31 25.21 -1.26
CA ALA A 43 11.33 25.43 -2.70
C ALA A 43 12.08 24.31 -3.44
N ILE A 44 13.27 23.95 -2.96
CA ILE A 44 14.05 22.82 -3.49
C ILE A 44 13.22 21.52 -3.43
N ARG A 45 12.57 21.24 -2.29
CA ARG A 45 11.72 20.06 -2.15
C ARG A 45 10.57 20.08 -3.15
N VAL A 46 9.90 21.21 -3.33
CA VAL A 46 8.78 21.36 -4.26
C VAL A 46 9.22 21.18 -5.71
N LEU A 47 10.36 21.77 -6.11
CA LEU A 47 10.89 21.68 -7.48
C LEU A 47 11.51 20.30 -7.79
N ASN A 48 12.01 19.58 -6.80
CA ASN A 48 12.52 18.21 -6.99
C ASN A 48 11.44 17.11 -6.85
N SER A 49 10.25 17.45 -6.36
CA SER A 49 9.13 16.51 -6.29
C SER A 49 8.49 16.37 -7.66
N SER A 50 8.27 15.15 -8.15
CA SER A 50 7.53 14.91 -9.39
C SER A 50 6.13 15.53 -9.33
N SER A 51 5.67 16.10 -10.45
CA SER A 51 4.30 16.59 -10.64
C SER A 51 3.27 15.48 -10.70
N GLU A 52 3.71 14.27 -11.03
CA GLU A 52 2.85 13.11 -10.94
C GLU A 52 2.52 12.84 -9.46
N PRO A 53 1.23 12.80 -9.09
CA PRO A 53 0.88 12.11 -7.87
C PRO A 53 1.44 10.71 -8.02
N LYS A 54 2.43 10.37 -7.19
CA LYS A 54 2.94 9.00 -7.03
C LYS A 54 1.69 8.13 -6.99
N ARG A 55 1.37 7.41 -8.07
CA ARG A 55 0.14 6.63 -8.16
C ARG A 55 0.19 5.73 -6.94
N ARG A 56 -0.59 6.07 -5.90
CA ARG A 56 -0.96 5.09 -4.89
C ARG A 56 -1.56 3.99 -5.74
N GLN A 57 -0.91 2.82 -5.74
CA GLN A 57 -1.38 1.65 -6.46
C GLN A 57 -2.80 1.37 -5.96
N THR A 58 -3.77 1.98 -6.62
CA THR A 58 -5.16 1.97 -6.22
C THR A 58 -5.75 0.87 -7.07
N GLY A 59 -5.97 -0.28 -6.44
CA GLY A 59 -6.62 -1.44 -7.04
C GLY A 59 -5.71 -2.28 -7.94
N GLN A 60 -4.72 -2.98 -7.36
CA GLN A 60 -4.42 -4.29 -7.93
C GLN A 60 -5.69 -5.12 -7.75
N ARG A 61 -6.36 -5.45 -8.86
CA ARG A 61 -7.42 -6.47 -8.86
C ARG A 61 -6.83 -7.71 -8.19
N PRO A 62 -7.44 -8.27 -7.14
CA PRO A 62 -6.88 -9.43 -6.46
C PRO A 62 -6.60 -10.51 -7.51
N SER A 63 -5.37 -11.02 -7.53
CA SER A 63 -5.06 -12.17 -8.39
C SER A 63 -5.96 -13.34 -8.00
N ILE A 64 -6.26 -14.27 -8.91
CA ILE A 64 -7.01 -15.49 -8.59
C ILE A 64 -6.38 -16.21 -7.38
N TYR A 65 -5.04 -16.20 -7.33
CA TYR A 65 -4.27 -16.75 -6.22
C TYR A 65 -4.36 -15.93 -4.93
N ASP A 66 -4.66 -14.63 -5.00
CA ASP A 66 -4.95 -13.82 -3.79
C ASP A 66 -6.32 -14.18 -3.21
N GLU A 67 -7.31 -14.43 -4.06
CA GLU A 67 -8.65 -14.84 -3.60
C GLU A 67 -8.63 -16.25 -3.00
N ALA A 68 -7.92 -17.20 -3.63
CA ALA A 68 -7.73 -18.53 -3.07
C ALA A 68 -6.97 -18.50 -1.73
N ALA A 69 -5.85 -17.75 -1.66
CA ALA A 69 -5.10 -17.58 -0.43
C ALA A 69 -5.94 -16.87 0.67
N ARG A 70 -6.80 -15.93 0.27
CA ARG A 70 -7.71 -15.23 1.18
C ARG A 70 -8.76 -16.17 1.75
N GLY A 71 -9.40 -17.02 0.95
CA GLY A 71 -10.36 -18.01 1.44
C GLY A 71 -9.75 -18.91 2.50
N VAL A 72 -8.53 -19.38 2.26
CA VAL A 72 -7.77 -20.20 3.21
C VAL A 72 -7.42 -19.42 4.48
N LEU A 73 -6.97 -18.17 4.34
CA LEU A 73 -6.68 -17.29 5.48
C LEU A 73 -7.92 -17.04 6.35
N ILE A 74 -9.12 -16.94 5.76
CA ILE A 74 -10.37 -16.78 6.51
C ILE A 74 -10.62 -18.03 7.37
N VAL A 75 -10.51 -19.23 6.80
CA VAL A 75 -10.69 -20.49 7.55
C VAL A 75 -9.68 -20.59 8.69
N LEU A 76 -8.41 -20.25 8.44
CA LEU A 76 -7.36 -20.25 9.45
C LEU A 76 -7.64 -19.21 10.56
N TRP A 77 -8.14 -18.03 10.19
CA TRP A 77 -8.47 -16.96 11.13
C TRP A 77 -9.66 -17.33 12.01
N GLU A 78 -10.68 -17.96 11.43
CA GLU A 78 -11.84 -18.49 12.18
C GLU A 78 -11.45 -19.63 13.12
N ALA A 79 -10.56 -20.52 12.70
CA ALA A 79 -10.02 -21.59 13.55
C ALA A 79 -9.11 -21.08 14.68
N SER A 80 -8.66 -19.82 14.61
CA SER A 80 -7.72 -19.21 15.56
C SER A 80 -8.36 -18.13 16.43
N ASP A 81 -9.65 -18.24 16.75
CA ASP A 81 -10.39 -17.25 17.55
C ASP A 81 -10.28 -15.80 17.03
N ARG A 82 -10.11 -15.64 15.71
CA ARG A 82 -10.01 -14.32 15.05
C ARG A 82 -8.88 -13.43 15.57
N VAL A 83 -7.74 -14.02 15.96
CA VAL A 83 -6.54 -13.28 16.39
C VAL A 83 -6.01 -12.30 15.32
N CYS A 84 -5.27 -11.26 15.75
CA CYS A 84 -4.69 -10.29 14.83
C CYS A 84 -3.64 -10.91 13.88
N GLY A 85 -3.39 -10.30 12.73
CA GLY A 85 -2.51 -10.87 11.70
C GLY A 85 -1.08 -11.14 12.16
N LYS A 86 -0.58 -10.45 13.19
CA LYS A 86 0.73 -10.76 13.82
C LYS A 86 0.70 -12.10 14.55
N CYS A 87 -0.32 -12.34 15.36
CA CYS A 87 -0.51 -13.61 16.07
C CYS A 87 -0.84 -14.73 15.08
N LEU A 88 -1.72 -14.46 14.11
CA LEU A 88 -2.06 -15.44 13.07
C LEU A 88 -0.80 -15.86 12.29
N LYS A 89 0.04 -14.90 11.88
CA LYS A 89 1.31 -15.20 11.19
C LYS A 89 2.20 -16.16 11.96
N ALA A 90 2.28 -16.00 13.28
CA ALA A 90 3.08 -16.89 14.14
C ALA A 90 2.46 -18.30 14.24
N LEU A 91 1.14 -18.41 14.14
CA LEU A 91 0.39 -19.68 14.23
C LEU A 91 0.32 -20.42 12.89
N LEU A 92 0.40 -19.73 11.74
CA LEU A 92 0.29 -20.32 10.41
C LEU A 92 1.17 -21.58 10.21
N PRO A 93 2.47 -21.60 10.58
CA PRO A 93 3.31 -22.78 10.39
C PRO A 93 2.87 -24.02 11.19
N ILE A 94 2.08 -23.83 12.25
CA ILE A 94 1.58 -24.89 13.13
C ILE A 94 0.20 -25.35 12.64
N LEU A 95 -0.68 -24.41 12.33
CA LEU A 95 -2.07 -24.69 11.95
C LEU A 95 -2.19 -25.32 10.55
N LEU A 96 -1.38 -24.86 9.59
CA LEU A 96 -1.42 -25.37 8.22
C LEU A 96 -1.18 -26.89 8.16
N PRO A 97 -0.08 -27.45 8.70
CA PRO A 97 0.14 -28.89 8.69
C PRO A 97 -0.91 -29.67 9.49
N ALA A 98 -1.44 -29.10 10.58
CA ALA A 98 -2.46 -29.76 11.39
C ALA A 98 -3.78 -29.93 10.62
N LEU A 99 -4.22 -28.90 9.90
CA LEU A 99 -5.44 -28.92 9.10
C LEU A 99 -5.32 -29.79 7.85
N GLU A 100 -4.13 -29.82 7.23
CA GLU A 100 -3.85 -30.74 6.11
C GLU A 100 -3.88 -32.21 6.56
N ARG A 101 -3.25 -32.54 7.69
CA ARG A 101 -3.23 -33.90 8.24
C ARG A 101 -4.62 -34.40 8.63
N ASN A 102 -5.45 -33.52 9.16
CA ASN A 102 -6.82 -33.84 9.55
C ASN A 102 -7.80 -33.86 8.37
N GLY A 103 -7.33 -33.59 7.14
CA GLY A 103 -8.16 -33.59 5.93
C GLY A 103 -9.14 -32.41 5.83
N HIS A 104 -9.06 -31.44 6.74
CA HIS A 104 -9.90 -30.25 6.73
C HIS A 104 -9.52 -29.25 5.64
N LEU A 105 -8.31 -29.38 5.07
CA LEU A 105 -7.78 -28.48 4.07
C LEU A 105 -6.92 -29.25 3.07
N LYS A 106 -7.17 -29.06 1.77
CA LYS A 106 -6.26 -29.48 0.70
C LYS A 106 -5.77 -28.23 -0.01
N LEU A 107 -4.47 -27.95 0.14
CA LEU A 107 -3.82 -26.80 -0.47
C LEU A 107 -2.87 -27.25 -1.56
N GLU A 108 -2.83 -26.47 -2.64
CA GLU A 108 -1.72 -26.53 -3.57
C GLU A 108 -0.47 -25.90 -2.93
N GLU A 109 0.70 -26.49 -3.21
CA GLU A 109 1.98 -26.07 -2.64
C GLU A 109 2.32 -24.60 -2.95
N GLU A 110 1.82 -24.08 -4.08
CA GLU A 110 1.95 -22.67 -4.43
C GLU A 110 1.20 -21.76 -3.46
N ILE A 111 -0.05 -22.11 -3.11
CA ILE A 111 -0.88 -21.35 -2.17
C ILE A 111 -0.29 -21.43 -0.76
N ARG A 112 0.18 -22.61 -0.34
CA ARG A 112 0.86 -22.81 0.94
C ARG A 112 2.08 -21.90 1.09
N ARG A 113 2.99 -21.94 0.13
CA ARG A 113 4.20 -21.09 0.14
C ARG A 113 3.84 -19.62 0.15
N LYS A 114 2.82 -19.23 -0.63
CA LYS A 114 2.34 -17.86 -0.67
C LYS A 114 1.84 -17.39 0.70
N ILE A 115 0.96 -18.16 1.36
CA ILE A 115 0.43 -17.85 2.70
C ILE A 115 1.55 -17.71 3.73
N LEU A 116 2.51 -18.65 3.75
CA LEU A 116 3.64 -18.62 4.69
C LEU A 116 4.59 -17.43 4.43
N SER A 117 4.68 -16.96 3.20
CA SER A 117 5.50 -15.79 2.83
C SER A 117 4.85 -14.45 3.20
N MET A 118 3.55 -14.41 3.51
CA MET A 118 2.84 -13.16 3.73
C MET A 118 3.31 -12.43 4.99
N SER A 119 3.34 -11.10 4.89
CA SER A 119 3.54 -10.24 6.07
C SER A 119 2.26 -10.16 6.90
N ALA A 120 2.40 -9.88 8.20
CA ALA A 120 1.24 -9.63 9.07
C ALA A 120 0.33 -8.51 8.51
N ALA A 121 0.93 -7.45 7.96
CA ALA A 121 0.19 -6.35 7.35
C ALA A 121 -0.57 -6.77 6.07
N THR A 122 -0.04 -7.74 5.30
CA THR A 122 -0.74 -8.29 4.13
C THR A 122 -1.92 -9.14 4.57
N ILE A 123 -1.72 -10.00 5.58
CA ILE A 123 -2.76 -10.82 6.20
C ILE A 123 -3.90 -9.94 6.71
N ASP A 124 -3.58 -8.89 7.48
CA ASP A 124 -4.57 -7.94 8.00
C ASP A 124 -5.37 -7.27 6.87
N ARG A 125 -4.72 -6.85 5.77
CA ARG A 125 -5.42 -6.24 4.62
C ARG A 125 -6.36 -7.22 3.92
N LEU A 126 -5.95 -8.47 3.73
CA LEU A 126 -6.77 -9.51 3.10
C LEU A 126 -7.98 -9.90 3.97
N LEU A 127 -7.78 -9.95 5.29
CA LEU A 127 -8.84 -10.21 6.27
C LEU A 127 -9.77 -9.02 6.50
N GLN A 128 -9.33 -7.78 6.25
CA GLN A 128 -10.19 -6.58 6.27
C GLN A 128 -11.13 -6.50 5.06
N MET A 129 -10.83 -7.22 3.98
CA MET A 129 -11.57 -7.13 2.72
C MET A 129 -12.89 -7.91 2.60
N PRO A 130 -13.53 -8.46 3.66
CA PRO A 130 -14.96 -8.75 3.65
C PRO A 130 -15.70 -7.81 4.62
N ARG A 131 -15.92 -6.56 4.22
CA ARG A 131 -16.99 -5.71 4.80
C ARG A 131 -18.04 -5.27 3.76
N ARG A 132 -18.16 -6.00 2.64
CA ARG A 132 -19.18 -5.72 1.61
C ARG A 132 -19.93 -6.92 1.04
N THR A 133 -19.83 -8.10 1.65
CA THR A 133 -20.66 -9.23 1.25
C THR A 133 -21.14 -9.98 2.49
N GLY A 134 -22.40 -9.76 2.86
CA GLY A 134 -23.15 -10.62 3.78
C GLY A 134 -23.17 -10.25 5.26
N GLN A 135 -23.67 -9.06 5.63
CA GLN A 135 -24.46 -8.96 6.87
C GLN A 135 -25.93 -9.20 6.50
N ASN A 136 -26.43 -10.42 6.71
CA ASN A 136 -27.81 -10.64 7.15
C ASN A 136 -28.03 -12.09 7.61
N ALA A 137 -28.69 -12.20 8.78
CA ALA A 137 -29.20 -13.40 9.46
C ALA A 137 -28.10 -14.39 9.95
N HIS A 138 -28.12 -14.95 11.16
CA HIS A 138 -29.25 -15.37 12.00
C HIS A 138 -28.72 -15.82 13.39
N LEU A 139 -29.49 -15.58 14.48
CA LEU A 139 -29.49 -16.23 15.82
C LEU A 139 -28.20 -16.12 16.68
N CYS A 140 -28.20 -15.67 17.93
CA CYS A 140 -29.24 -15.52 18.97
C CYS A 140 -29.14 -14.16 19.67
#